data_AF-A0A928P5K8-F1
#
_entry.id   AF-A0A928P5K8-F1
#
_cell.length_a   1.000
_cell.length_b   1.000
_cell.length_c   1.000
_cell.angle_alpha   90.00
_cell.angle_beta   90.00
_cell.angle_gamma   90.00
#
_symmetry.space_group_name_H-M   'P 1'
#
loop_
_entity.id
_entity.type
_entity.pdbx_description
1 polymer ?
#
loop_
_entity_poly.entity_id
_entity_poly.type
_entity_poly.pdbx_seq_one_letter_code
_entity_poly.pdbx_strand_id
1 'polypeptide(L)'
;MSLKFDYCPICGHCINIFNNNRKIKCPNCFSDVEFIESTNTQQYYQNKSMEMYNDYFHIHQIFMDEEVCKNPLFDPEKSKLATVEDRQREIFTEKSENIPKCPICSSTKIRKLSSLKRATHAYAFGLFSKTARSQFECENCKYKW
;
A
#
# COMPACT_ATOMS: atom_id res chain seq x y z
N MET A 1 -25.15 -18.37 12.95
CA MET A 1 -25.53 -16.99 12.56
C MET A 1 -24.64 -16.63 11.39
N SER A 2 -25.21 -16.41 10.21
CA SER A 2 -24.43 -16.08 9.02
C SER A 2 -24.01 -14.61 9.08
N LEU A 3 -22.70 -14.36 8.97
CA LEU A 3 -22.15 -13.00 8.98
C LEU A 3 -22.54 -12.27 7.69
N LYS A 4 -22.81 -10.98 7.79
CA LYS A 4 -23.08 -10.06 6.67
C LYS A 4 -22.06 -8.92 6.71
N PHE A 5 -22.00 -8.11 5.66
CA PHE A 5 -21.16 -6.92 5.64
C PHE A 5 -21.97 -5.70 6.03
N ASP A 6 -21.44 -4.85 6.90
CA ASP A 6 -21.95 -3.49 7.06
C ASP A 6 -21.09 -2.55 6.22
N TYR A 7 -21.68 -1.84 5.27
CA TYR A 7 -20.95 -1.04 4.30
C TYR A 7 -21.48 0.39 4.17
N CYS A 8 -20.58 1.30 3.82
CA CYS A 8 -20.94 2.68 3.50
C CYS A 8 -21.64 2.71 2.13
N PRO A 9 -22.89 3.22 2.05
CA PRO A 9 -23.63 3.25 0.77
C PRO A 9 -23.01 4.19 -0.28
N ILE A 10 -22.15 5.11 0.15
CA ILE A 10 -21.53 6.09 -0.74
C ILE A 10 -20.24 5.56 -1.36
N CYS A 11 -19.39 4.87 -0.59
CA CYS A 11 -18.05 4.51 -1.07
C CYS A 11 -17.76 3.00 -1.08
N GLY A 12 -18.65 2.19 -0.50
CA GLY A 12 -18.47 0.74 -0.40
C GLY A 12 -17.59 0.27 0.77
N HIS A 13 -17.04 1.17 1.58
CA HIS A 13 -16.17 0.78 2.69
C HIS A 13 -16.92 -0.07 3.72
N CYS A 14 -16.43 -1.27 3.99
CA CYS A 14 -16.98 -2.18 4.97
C CYS A 14 -16.38 -1.95 6.36
N ILE A 15 -17.22 -2.08 7.40
CA ILE A 15 -16.81 -2.06 8.79
C ILE A 15 -17.42 -3.25 9.54
N ASN A 16 -16.85 -3.57 10.70
CA ASN A 16 -17.50 -4.47 11.64
C ASN A 16 -18.27 -3.64 12.66
N ILE A 17 -19.59 -3.71 12.63
CA ILE A 17 -20.45 -3.02 13.59
C ILE A 17 -20.67 -3.93 14.80
N PHE A 18 -19.87 -3.74 15.85
CA PHE A 18 -19.99 -4.52 17.08
C PHE A 18 -21.15 -4.05 17.99
N ASN A 19 -21.69 -2.86 17.73
CA ASN A 19 -22.71 -2.18 18.52
C ASN A 19 -23.82 -1.78 17.54
N ASN A 20 -25.12 -1.85 17.88
CA ASN A 20 -26.21 -1.49 16.94
C ASN A 20 -26.22 -0.02 16.44
N ASN A 21 -25.17 0.78 16.68
CA ASN A 21 -25.03 2.12 16.13
C ASN A 21 -24.45 2.09 14.70
N ARG A 22 -25.33 2.20 13.70
CA ARG A 22 -24.96 2.28 12.28
C ARG A 22 -24.73 3.70 11.77
N LYS A 23 -25.06 4.71 12.58
CA LYS A 23 -24.91 6.13 12.24
C LYS A 23 -23.56 6.63 12.72
N ILE A 24 -22.54 6.38 11.92
CA ILE A 24 -21.18 6.85 12.17
C ILE A 24 -20.62 7.49 10.91
N LYS A 25 -19.71 8.44 11.10
CA LYS A 25 -18.96 9.01 9.99
C LYS A 25 -18.12 7.92 9.33
N CYS A 26 -18.25 7.76 8.01
CA CYS A 26 -17.49 6.76 7.28
C CYS A 26 -15.98 7.07 7.38
N PRO A 27 -15.12 6.13 7.82
CA PRO A 27 -13.69 6.38 7.94
C PRO A 27 -12.98 6.52 6.59
N ASN A 28 -13.64 6.09 5.51
CA ASN A 28 -13.07 6.12 4.18
C ASN A 28 -13.40 7.42 3.42
N CYS A 29 -14.69 7.71 3.21
CA CYS A 29 -15.11 8.88 2.45
C CYS A 29 -15.49 10.08 3.33
N PHE A 30 -15.32 9.96 4.66
CA PHE A 30 -15.63 10.99 5.66
C PHE A 30 -17.05 11.55 5.59
N SER A 31 -17.97 10.86 4.93
CA SER A 31 -19.37 11.27 4.85
C SER A 31 -20.12 10.77 6.07
N ASP A 32 -21.02 11.59 6.61
CA ASP A 32 -21.95 11.17 7.65
C ASP A 32 -23.00 10.26 7.01
N VAL A 33 -22.96 8.97 7.34
CA VAL A 33 -23.79 7.95 6.72
C VAL A 33 -24.38 7.03 7.78
N GLU A 34 -25.49 6.41 7.42
CA GLU A 34 -25.93 5.18 8.08
C GLU A 34 -25.39 4.00 7.28
N PHE A 35 -24.56 3.18 7.92
CA PHE A 35 -24.03 1.97 7.31
C PHE A 35 -25.17 0.99 7.05
N ILE A 36 -25.13 0.37 5.87
CA ILE A 36 -26.14 -0.56 5.40
C ILE A 36 -25.60 -1.97 5.56
N GLU A 37 -26.43 -2.87 6.07
CA GLU A 37 -26.11 -4.29 6.10
C GLU A 37 -26.38 -4.90 4.72
N SER A 38 -25.46 -5.72 4.24
CA SER A 38 -25.57 -6.43 2.96
C SER A 38 -26.82 -7.30 2.92
N THR A 39 -27.36 -7.44 1.71
CA THR A 39 -28.50 -8.31 1.47
C THR A 39 -28.08 -9.76 1.66
N ASN A 40 -26.96 -10.13 1.03
CA ASN A 40 -26.40 -11.48 1.11
C ASN A 40 -25.37 -11.63 2.24
N THR A 41 -25.10 -12.88 2.60
CA THR A 41 -24.14 -13.24 3.65
C THR A 41 -22.71 -13.25 3.09
N GLN A 42 -21.71 -13.12 3.97
CA GLN A 42 -20.31 -13.29 3.57
C GLN A 42 -20.06 -14.64 2.89
N GLN A 43 -20.74 -15.69 3.36
CA GLN A 43 -20.65 -17.04 2.79
C GLN A 43 -21.21 -17.13 1.37
N TYR A 44 -22.24 -16.34 1.03
CA TYR A 44 -22.76 -16.27 -0.34
C TYR A 44 -21.66 -15.84 -1.32
N TYR A 45 -20.96 -14.74 -1.02
CA TYR A 45 -19.89 -14.24 -1.89
C TYR A 45 -18.67 -15.16 -1.91
N GLN A 46 -18.34 -15.80 -0.77
CA GLN A 46 -17.29 -16.83 -0.70
C GLN A 46 -17.56 -17.98 -1.66
N ASN A 47 -18.78 -18.54 -1.62
CA ASN A 47 -19.18 -19.63 -2.50
C ASN A 47 -19.14 -19.19 -3.97
N LYS A 48 -19.65 -17.98 -4.27
CA LYS A 48 -19.66 -17.45 -5.65
C LYS A 48 -18.26 -17.21 -6.21
N SER A 49 -17.35 -16.68 -5.38
CA SER A 49 -15.93 -16.53 -5.73
C SER A 49 -15.29 -17.88 -6.05
N MET A 50 -15.56 -18.90 -5.24
CA MET A 50 -15.07 -20.25 -5.48
C MET A 50 -15.66 -20.88 -6.74
N GLU A 51 -16.96 -20.72 -6.99
CA GLU A 51 -17.63 -21.28 -8.18
C GLU A 51 -17.12 -20.63 -9.47
N MET A 52 -16.89 -19.32 -9.47
CA MET A 52 -16.50 -18.56 -10.66
C MET A 52 -15.00 -18.57 -10.92
N TYR A 53 -14.19 -18.45 -9.87
CA TYR A 53 -12.75 -18.21 -9.97
C TYR A 53 -11.90 -19.30 -9.30
N ASN A 54 -12.53 -20.23 -8.57
CA ASN A 54 -11.86 -21.23 -7.74
C ASN A 54 -10.89 -20.60 -6.72
N ASP A 55 -11.24 -19.42 -6.22
CA ASP A 55 -10.52 -18.70 -5.18
C ASP A 55 -11.46 -17.85 -4.31
N TYR A 56 -10.92 -17.21 -3.27
CA TYR A 56 -11.62 -16.28 -2.39
C TYR A 56 -11.20 -14.81 -2.60
N PHE A 57 -10.37 -14.51 -3.60
CA PHE A 57 -9.83 -13.17 -3.82
C PHE A 57 -10.85 -12.22 -4.45
N HIS A 58 -11.86 -12.75 -5.13
CA HIS A 58 -12.86 -11.96 -5.85
C HIS A 58 -14.10 -11.61 -5.01
N ILE A 59 -14.16 -12.02 -3.73
CA ILE A 59 -15.29 -11.74 -2.82
C ILE A 59 -15.65 -10.26 -2.80
N HIS A 60 -14.66 -9.38 -2.61
CA HIS A 60 -14.89 -7.94 -2.53
C HIS A 60 -15.42 -7.38 -3.86
N GLN A 61 -14.88 -7.83 -4.99
CA GLN A 61 -15.33 -7.39 -6.30
C GLN A 61 -16.77 -7.82 -6.57
N ILE A 62 -17.11 -9.07 -6.29
CA ILE A 62 -18.48 -9.61 -6.43
C ILE A 62 -19.45 -8.81 -5.55
N PHE A 63 -19.09 -8.58 -4.29
CA PHE A 63 -19.90 -7.78 -3.36
C PHE A 63 -20.13 -6.35 -3.89
N MET A 64 -19.07 -5.70 -4.35
CA MET A 64 -19.15 -4.35 -4.93
C MET A 64 -20.08 -4.33 -6.15
N ASP A 65 -19.89 -5.25 -7.10
CA ASP A 65 -20.63 -5.28 -8.35
C ASP A 65 -22.11 -5.62 -8.15
N GLU A 66 -22.42 -6.49 -7.18
CA GLU A 66 -23.78 -6.97 -6.98
C GLU A 66 -24.65 -6.09 -6.09
N GLU A 67 -24.04 -5.38 -5.13
CA GLU A 67 -24.77 -4.59 -4.14
C GLU A 67 -24.35 -3.13 -4.12
N VAL A 68 -23.06 -2.85 -3.90
CA VAL A 68 -22.60 -1.47 -3.67
C VAL A 68 -22.76 -0.60 -4.91
N CYS A 69 -22.26 -1.04 -6.07
CA CYS A 69 -22.31 -0.30 -7.32
C CYS A 69 -23.75 -0.09 -7.85
N LYS A 70 -24.71 -0.87 -7.37
CA LYS A 70 -26.13 -0.73 -7.71
C LYS A 70 -26.87 0.19 -6.74
N ASN A 71 -26.25 0.59 -5.63
CA ASN A 71 -26.85 1.51 -4.67
C ASN A 71 -26.93 2.92 -5.28
N PRO A 72 -28.10 3.58 -5.32
CA PRO A 72 -28.24 4.94 -5.87
C PRO A 72 -27.36 6.01 -5.21
N LEU A 73 -26.90 5.75 -3.98
CA LEU A 73 -26.02 6.66 -3.24
C LEU A 73 -24.53 6.45 -3.56
N PHE A 74 -24.19 5.40 -4.30
CA PHE A 74 -22.80 5.07 -4.59
C PHE A 74 -22.14 6.15 -5.46
N ASP A 75 -20.98 6.59 -5.01
CA ASP A 75 -20.13 7.59 -5.64
C ASP A 75 -18.76 6.96 -5.92
N PRO A 76 -18.46 6.61 -7.19
CA PRO A 76 -17.20 6.00 -7.58
C PRO A 76 -15.96 6.84 -7.26
N GLU A 77 -16.07 8.17 -7.21
CA GLU A 77 -14.94 9.03 -6.86
C GLU A 77 -14.59 8.89 -5.38
N LYS A 78 -15.61 8.83 -4.52
CA LYS A 78 -15.45 8.62 -3.08
C LYS A 78 -15.01 7.22 -2.71
N SER A 79 -15.24 6.22 -3.58
CA SER A 79 -14.70 4.87 -3.41
C SER A 79 -13.17 4.83 -3.61
N LYS A 80 -12.64 5.58 -4.58
CA LYS A 80 -11.21 5.62 -4.91
C LYS A 80 -10.33 6.30 -3.86
N LEU A 81 -10.90 7.20 -3.05
CA LEU A 81 -10.18 7.84 -1.95
C LEU A 81 -9.63 6.83 -0.92
N ALA A 82 -10.20 5.62 -0.87
CA ALA A 82 -9.73 4.50 -0.04
C ALA A 82 -8.35 3.96 -0.42
N THR A 83 -8.00 4.01 -1.70
CA THR A 83 -6.86 3.24 -2.23
C THR A 83 -5.55 4.02 -2.25
N VAL A 84 -5.53 5.27 -1.77
CA VAL A 84 -4.32 6.11 -1.77
C VAL A 84 -3.44 5.82 -0.55
N GLU A 85 -4.04 5.48 0.59
CA GLU A 85 -3.29 5.16 1.82
C GLU A 85 -2.78 3.71 1.84
N ASP A 86 -3.53 2.76 1.27
CA ASP A 86 -3.07 1.36 1.17
C ASP A 86 -2.01 1.13 0.08
N ARG A 87 -1.98 1.95 -0.98
CA ARG A 87 -0.88 1.90 -1.97
C ARG A 87 0.47 2.34 -1.42
N GLN A 88 0.50 3.10 -0.32
CA GLN A 88 1.76 3.46 0.34
C GLN A 88 2.33 2.30 1.17
N ARG A 89 1.50 1.34 1.61
CA ARG A 89 1.96 0.16 2.36
C ARG A 89 2.57 -0.92 1.46
N GLU A 90 2.03 -1.14 0.26
CA GLU A 90 2.60 -2.12 -0.69
C GLU A 90 3.97 -1.67 -1.26
N ILE A 91 4.26 -0.37 -1.28
CA ILE A 91 5.58 0.13 -1.71
C ILE A 91 6.66 -0.05 -0.62
N PHE A 92 6.28 -0.23 0.65
CA PHE A 92 7.23 -0.28 1.77
C PHE A 92 7.55 -1.70 2.28
N THR A 93 6.72 -2.71 2.01
CA THR A 93 6.93 -4.07 2.56
C THR A 93 7.70 -5.04 1.65
N GLU A 94 7.90 -4.75 0.36
CA GLU A 94 8.67 -5.65 -0.54
C GLU A 94 10.06 -5.12 -0.93
N LYS A 95 10.47 -3.93 -0.45
CA LYS A 95 11.78 -3.33 -0.79
C LYS A 95 12.82 -3.28 0.33
N SER A 96 12.53 -3.81 1.53
CA SER A 96 13.41 -3.61 2.68
C SER A 96 14.61 -4.56 2.79
N GLU A 97 14.68 -5.64 1.99
CA GLU A 97 15.72 -6.66 2.22
C GLU A 97 17.02 -6.43 1.42
N ASN A 98 17.03 -5.60 0.37
CA ASN A 98 18.19 -5.44 -0.50
C ASN A 98 18.64 -3.99 -0.71
N ILE A 99 18.36 -3.08 0.23
CA ILE A 99 18.90 -1.71 0.17
C ILE A 99 20.29 -1.71 0.81
N PRO A 100 21.37 -1.36 0.07
CA PRO A 100 22.70 -1.26 0.64
C PRO A 100 22.68 -0.24 1.79
N LYS A 101 23.32 -0.58 2.90
CA LYS A 101 23.47 0.28 4.08
C LYS A 101 24.94 0.66 4.25
N CYS A 102 25.18 1.85 4.80
CA CYS A 102 26.53 2.25 5.14
C CYS A 102 27.08 1.35 6.26
N PRO A 103 28.26 0.73 6.11
CA PRO A 103 28.82 -0.16 7.14
C PRO A 103 29.27 0.57 8.41
N ILE A 104 29.38 1.90 8.37
CA ILE A 104 29.84 2.73 9.49
C ILE A 104 28.67 3.30 10.31
N CYS A 105 27.56 3.68 9.66
CA CYS A 105 26.47 4.39 10.33
C CYS A 105 25.08 3.83 10.03
N SER A 106 24.99 2.72 9.30
CA SER A 106 23.75 2.04 8.91
C SER A 106 22.76 2.89 8.10
N SER A 107 23.16 4.08 7.66
CA SER A 107 22.36 4.95 6.80
C SER A 107 22.12 4.32 5.43
N THR A 108 20.88 4.40 4.95
CA THR A 108 20.48 4.04 3.58
C THR A 108 20.70 5.20 2.59
N LYS A 109 21.09 6.39 3.07
CA LYS A 109 21.42 7.56 2.23
C LYS A 109 22.82 7.41 1.65
N ILE A 110 22.90 6.77 0.49
CA ILE A 110 24.14 6.42 -0.20
C ILE A 110 24.05 6.89 -1.64
N ARG A 111 25.13 7.49 -2.13
CA ARG A 111 25.26 7.95 -3.51
C ARG A 111 26.33 7.15 -4.24
N LYS A 112 26.02 6.71 -5.47
CA LYS A 112 27.01 6.10 -6.36
C LYS A 112 28.03 7.16 -6.81
N LEU A 113 29.31 6.83 -6.72
CA LEU A 113 30.38 7.67 -7.25
C LEU A 113 30.40 7.52 -8.77
N SER A 114 30.20 8.63 -9.48
CA SER A 114 30.28 8.62 -10.94
C SER A 114 31.70 8.28 -11.41
N SER A 115 31.82 7.62 -12.56
CA SER A 115 33.11 7.26 -13.15
C SER A 115 34.02 8.47 -13.38
N LEU A 116 33.43 9.63 -13.67
CA LEU A 116 34.16 10.89 -13.80
C LEU A 116 34.80 11.32 -12.47
N LYS A 117 34.05 11.30 -11.35
CA LYS A 117 34.59 11.66 -10.03
C LYS A 117 35.72 10.71 -9.60
N ARG A 118 35.59 9.42 -9.91
CA ARG A 118 36.64 8.41 -9.67
C ARG A 118 37.89 8.67 -10.51
N ALA A 119 37.72 8.97 -11.80
CA ALA A 119 38.82 9.30 -12.71
C ALA A 119 39.56 10.58 -12.30
N THR A 120 38.84 11.63 -11.90
CA THR A 120 39.47 12.87 -11.38
C THR A 120 40.30 12.60 -10.14
N HIS A 121 39.82 11.77 -9.20
CA HIS A 121 40.59 11.42 -8.00
C HIS A 121 41.77 10.49 -8.30
N ALA A 122 41.62 9.57 -9.26
CA ALA A 122 42.71 8.72 -9.75
C ALA A 122 43.79 9.54 -10.45
N TYR A 123 43.40 10.58 -11.19
CA TYR A 123 44.31 11.49 -11.87
C TYR A 123 45.04 12.41 -10.88
N ALA A 124 44.31 13.00 -9.93
CA ALA A 124 44.88 13.95 -8.97
C ALA A 124 45.71 13.29 -7.85
N PHE A 125 45.34 12.10 -7.38
CA PHE A 125 45.95 11.44 -6.23
C PHE A 125 46.47 10.01 -6.52
N GLY A 126 46.48 9.59 -7.79
CA GLY A 126 46.87 8.26 -8.23
C GLY A 126 45.76 7.20 -8.10
N LEU A 127 45.91 6.12 -8.89
CA LEU A 127 45.00 4.95 -8.94
C LEU A 127 44.91 4.17 -7.62
N PHE A 128 45.79 4.47 -6.67
CA PHE A 128 45.82 3.87 -5.33
C PHE A 128 45.02 4.66 -4.29
N SER A 129 44.46 5.83 -4.64
CA SER A 129 43.67 6.62 -3.70
C SER A 129 42.39 5.87 -3.29
N LYS A 130 42.05 5.92 -1.99
CA LYS A 130 40.86 5.26 -1.43
C LYS A 130 39.59 5.65 -2.20
N THR A 131 39.50 6.90 -2.65
CA THR A 131 38.34 7.41 -3.40
C THR A 131 38.28 6.92 -4.86
N ALA A 132 39.41 6.62 -5.50
CA ALA A 132 39.42 6.10 -6.87
C ALA A 132 38.83 4.67 -6.96
N ARG A 133 38.94 3.90 -5.88
CA ARG A 133 38.47 2.50 -5.80
C ARG A 133 37.06 2.36 -5.23
N SER A 134 36.59 3.31 -4.44
CA SER A 134 35.24 3.28 -3.89
C SER A 134 34.17 3.44 -4.97
N GLN A 135 33.08 2.68 -4.86
CA GLN A 135 31.94 2.75 -5.77
C GLN A 135 30.79 3.60 -5.19
N PHE A 136 30.70 3.71 -3.88
CA PHE A 136 29.64 4.37 -3.13
C PHE A 136 30.20 5.32 -2.08
N GLU A 137 29.42 6.35 -1.75
CA GLU A 137 29.68 7.31 -0.68
C GLU A 137 28.43 7.49 0.16
N CYS A 138 28.55 7.35 1.49
CA CYS A 138 27.46 7.65 2.41
C CYS A 138 27.29 9.17 2.54
N GLU A 139 26.08 9.68 2.37
CA GLU A 139 25.83 11.12 2.47
C GLU A 139 25.84 11.61 3.92
N ASN A 140 25.61 10.72 4.88
CA ASN A 140 25.54 11.02 6.30
C ASN A 140 26.93 11.11 6.95
N CYS A 141 27.74 10.04 6.85
CA CYS A 141 29.07 9.99 7.49
C CYS A 141 30.24 10.22 6.52
N LYS A 142 29.97 10.45 5.22
CA LYS A 142 30.98 10.64 4.16
C LYS A 142 31.95 9.47 3.93
N TYR A 143 31.70 8.31 4.55
CA TYR A 143 32.47 7.09 4.31
C TYR A 143 32.28 6.59 2.87
N LYS A 144 33.37 6.15 2.24
CA LYS A 144 33.40 5.69 0.84
C LYS A 144 33.86 4.23 0.78
N TRP A 145 33.15 3.39 0.02
CA TRP A 145 33.50 1.97 -0.20
C TRP A 145 33.11 1.53 -1.59
#